data_AF-A0A392SYY7-F1
#
_entry.id   AF-A0A392SYY7-F1
#
_cell.length_a   1.000
_cell.length_b   1.000
_cell.length_c   1.000
_cell.angle_alpha   90.00
_cell.angle_beta   90.00
_cell.angle_gamma   90.00
#
_symmetry.space_group_name_H-M   'P 1'
#
loop_
_entity.id
_entity.type
_entity.pdbx_description
1 polymer ?
#
loop_
_entity_poly.entity_id
_entity_poly.type
_entity_poly.pdbx_seq_one_letter_code
_entity_poly.pdbx_strand_id
1 'polypeptide(L)'
;RANGFDVKKLFQDQGWLGYFEILNGPVYTQLVKDFLKRCDIITQKEADKEYNNKVAEDPEKNKGKTREQLGLRKFTETNIRSGCTGYEVTITQN
;
A
#
# COMPACT_ATOMS: atom_id res chain seq x y z
N ARG A 1 -33.57 -5.43 21.51
CA ARG A 1 -34.74 -5.56 20.60
C ARG A 1 -35.26 -4.17 20.29
N ALA A 2 -35.42 -3.83 19.02
CA ALA A 2 -36.09 -2.61 18.58
C ALA A 2 -37.36 -3.03 17.84
N ASN A 3 -38.52 -2.52 18.23
CA ASN A 3 -39.81 -2.85 17.61
C ASN A 3 -40.06 -4.37 17.47
N GLY A 4 -39.70 -5.17 18.48
CA GLY A 4 -39.88 -6.63 18.46
C GLY A 4 -38.83 -7.42 17.66
N PHE A 5 -37.99 -6.76 16.87
CA PHE A 5 -36.90 -7.41 16.12
C PHE A 5 -35.61 -7.44 16.92
N ASP A 6 -34.92 -8.59 16.88
CA ASP A 6 -33.56 -8.72 17.37
C ASP A 6 -32.56 -8.35 16.28
N VAL A 7 -32.42 -7.05 16.09
CA VAL A 7 -31.55 -6.44 15.08
C VAL A 7 -30.10 -6.92 15.22
N LYS A 8 -29.63 -7.17 16.44
CA LYS A 8 -28.26 -7.65 16.68
C LYS A 8 -28.06 -9.06 16.12
N LYS A 9 -29.03 -9.96 16.37
CA LYS A 9 -28.98 -11.33 15.86
C LYS A 9 -29.02 -11.37 14.32
N LEU A 10 -29.83 -10.50 13.69
CA LEU A 10 -29.89 -10.38 12.23
C LEU A 10 -28.52 -10.07 11.60
N PHE A 11 -27.79 -9.10 12.15
CA PHE A 11 -26.46 -8.74 11.64
C PHE A 11 -25.39 -9.77 12.02
N GLN A 12 -25.55 -10.44 13.16
CA GLN A 12 -24.68 -11.54 13.58
C GLN A 12 -24.78 -12.74 12.62
N ASP A 13 -25.99 -13.15 12.27
CA ASP A 13 -26.24 -14.26 11.35
C ASP A 13 -25.73 -13.96 9.93
N GLN A 14 -25.63 -12.67 9.56
CA GLN A 14 -25.05 -12.21 8.29
C GLN A 14 -23.52 -12.06 8.34
N GLY A 15 -22.88 -12.25 9.50
CA GLY A 15 -21.42 -12.09 9.66
C GLY A 15 -20.93 -10.63 9.76
N TRP A 16 -21.81 -9.65 9.99
CA TRP A 16 -21.48 -8.23 9.97
C TRP A 16 -20.81 -7.72 11.26
N LEU A 17 -20.73 -8.52 12.32
CA LEU A 17 -20.17 -8.06 13.60
C LEU A 17 -18.72 -7.59 13.47
N GLY A 18 -17.88 -8.30 12.70
CA GLY A 18 -16.50 -7.90 12.46
C GLY A 18 -16.37 -6.57 11.71
N TYR A 19 -17.29 -6.27 10.79
CA TYR A 19 -17.34 -4.96 10.12
C TYR A 19 -17.70 -3.84 11.11
N PHE A 20 -18.64 -4.08 12.03
CA PHE A 20 -18.95 -3.12 13.10
C PHE A 20 -17.80 -2.95 14.10
N GLU A 21 -17.03 -4.01 14.40
CA GLU A 21 -15.83 -3.91 15.22
C GLU A 21 -14.75 -3.04 14.57
N ILE A 22 -14.56 -3.15 13.25
CA ILE A 22 -13.64 -2.29 12.49
C ILE A 22 -14.14 -0.84 12.45
N LEU A 23 -15.45 -0.63 12.22
CA LEU A 23 -16.05 0.71 12.18
C LEU A 23 -16.00 1.43 13.53
N ASN A 24 -16.24 0.70 14.62
CA ASN A 24 -16.21 1.24 15.98
C ASN A 24 -14.80 1.22 16.59
N GLY A 25 -13.85 0.57 15.92
CA GLY A 25 -12.44 0.58 16.29
C GLY A 25 -11.80 1.95 16.03
N PRO A 26 -10.56 2.15 16.50
CA PRO A 26 -9.82 3.38 16.20
C PRO A 26 -9.61 3.51 14.69
N VAL A 27 -10.37 4.39 14.05
CA VAL A 27 -10.07 4.81 12.68
C VAL A 27 -8.86 5.71 12.77
N TYR A 28 -7.69 5.21 12.33
CA TYR A 28 -6.47 6.00 12.22
C TYR A 28 -6.56 6.97 11.03
N THR A 29 -7.53 7.87 11.07
CA THR A 29 -7.79 8.86 10.00
C THR A 29 -6.56 9.68 9.68
N GLN A 30 -5.73 9.98 10.68
CA GLN A 30 -4.45 10.66 10.50
C GLN A 30 -3.45 9.78 9.72
N LEU A 31 -3.33 8.50 10.06
CA LEU A 31 -2.47 7.56 9.34
C LEU A 31 -2.92 7.40 7.88
N VAL A 32 -4.22 7.26 7.62
CA VAL A 32 -4.77 7.14 6.27
C VAL A 32 -4.51 8.42 5.47
N LYS A 33 -4.73 9.59 6.07
CA LYS A 33 -4.43 10.88 5.44
C LYS A 33 -2.94 11.01 5.11
N ASP A 34 -2.07 10.66 6.05
CA ASP A 34 -0.62 10.76 5.87
C ASP A 34 -0.09 9.75 4.87
N PHE A 35 -0.65 8.54 4.85
CA PHE A 35 -0.38 7.52 3.84
C PHE A 35 -0.72 8.03 2.44
N LEU A 36 -1.96 8.49 2.23
CA LEU A 36 -2.45 8.96 0.93
C LEU A 36 -1.71 10.20 0.43
N LYS A 37 -1.30 11.10 1.32
CA LYS A 37 -0.51 12.29 0.95
C LYS A 37 0.91 11.97 0.49
N ARG A 38 1.47 10.83 0.93
CA ARG A 38 2.87 10.46 0.72
C ARG A 38 3.03 9.23 -0.18
N CYS A 39 1.93 8.69 -0.69
CA CYS A 39 1.99 7.49 -1.51
C CYS A 39 2.32 7.82 -2.96
N ASP A 40 3.20 7.01 -3.54
CA ASP A 40 3.50 6.99 -4.96
C ASP A 40 2.96 5.68 -5.54
N ILE A 41 2.35 5.79 -6.72
CA ILE A 41 1.98 4.63 -7.52
C ILE A 41 3.21 4.27 -8.35
N ILE A 42 3.67 3.03 -8.25
CA ILE A 42 4.81 2.52 -9.01
C ILE A 42 4.29 1.55 -10.06
N THR A 43 4.20 2.03 -11.29
CA THR A 43 3.95 1.23 -12.50
C THR A 43 5.28 0.76 -13.13
N GLN A 44 5.19 -0.10 -14.14
CA GLN A 44 6.37 -0.52 -14.91
C GLN A 44 7.14 0.69 -15.48
N LYS A 45 6.42 1.71 -15.96
CA LYS A 45 7.04 2.92 -16.54
C LYS A 45 7.83 3.71 -15.49
N GLU A 46 7.30 3.86 -14.29
CA GLU A 46 8.01 4.53 -13.19
C GLU A 46 9.22 3.72 -12.72
N ALA A 47 9.06 2.39 -12.63
CA ALA A 47 10.18 1.50 -12.34
C ALA A 47 11.29 1.65 -13.40
N ASP A 48 10.97 1.58 -14.68
CA ASP A 48 11.95 1.71 -15.76
C ASP A 48 12.63 3.08 -15.75
N LYS A 49 11.88 4.15 -15.46
CA LYS A 49 12.43 5.50 -15.28
C LYS A 49 13.42 5.56 -14.11
N GLU A 50 13.08 4.99 -12.96
CA GLU A 50 13.98 4.90 -11.80
C GLU A 50 15.28 4.15 -12.15
N TYR A 51 15.18 3.04 -12.88
CA TYR A 51 16.34 2.28 -13.35
C TYR A 51 17.22 3.11 -14.31
N ASN A 52 16.60 3.73 -15.32
CA ASN A 52 17.33 4.54 -16.29
C ASN A 52 18.04 5.73 -15.62
N ASN A 53 17.39 6.37 -14.65
CA ASN A 53 18.00 7.43 -13.84
C ASN A 53 19.22 6.90 -13.08
N LYS A 54 19.11 5.72 -12.45
CA LYS A 54 20.22 5.12 -11.70
C LYS A 54 21.40 4.72 -12.60
N VAL A 55 21.12 4.24 -13.80
CA VAL A 55 22.15 3.98 -14.81
C VAL A 55 22.81 5.29 -15.26
N ALA A 56 22.03 6.36 -15.44
CA ALA A 56 22.53 7.66 -15.87
C ALA A 56 23.43 8.36 -14.83
N GLU A 57 23.32 8.04 -13.53
CA GLU A 57 24.18 8.59 -12.48
C GLU A 57 25.67 8.22 -12.66
N ASP A 58 25.98 6.99 -13.08
CA ASP A 58 27.34 6.52 -13.39
C ASP A 58 27.27 5.47 -14.51
N PRO A 59 27.16 5.88 -15.78
CA PRO A 59 26.94 4.96 -16.90
C PRO A 59 28.05 3.92 -17.05
N GLU A 60 29.30 4.27 -16.76
CA GLU A 60 30.45 3.37 -16.87
C GLU A 60 30.35 2.22 -15.87
N LYS A 61 29.91 2.49 -14.63
CA LYS A 61 29.77 1.44 -13.61
C LYS A 61 28.42 0.78 -13.57
N ASN A 62 27.35 1.42 -14.03
CA ASN A 62 25.98 0.97 -13.81
C ASN A 62 25.37 0.28 -15.03
N LYS A 63 25.93 0.50 -16.23
CA LYS A 63 25.43 -0.14 -17.45
C LYS A 63 25.54 -1.67 -17.36
N GLY A 64 24.46 -2.35 -17.77
CA GLY A 64 24.37 -3.82 -17.79
C GLY A 64 24.09 -4.47 -16.43
N LYS A 65 24.05 -3.72 -15.33
CA LYS A 65 23.64 -4.24 -14.02
C LYS A 65 22.13 -4.43 -13.95
N THR A 66 21.69 -5.45 -13.21
CA THR A 66 20.27 -5.64 -12.88
C THR A 66 19.80 -4.58 -11.87
N ARG A 67 18.47 -4.41 -11.73
CA ARG A 67 17.89 -3.51 -10.71
C ARG A 67 18.43 -3.80 -9.31
N GLU A 68 18.49 -5.08 -8.93
CA GLU A 68 18.94 -5.50 -7.61
C GLU A 68 20.44 -5.20 -7.41
N GLN A 69 21.27 -5.37 -8.45
CA GLN A 69 22.68 -4.98 -8.43
C GLN A 69 22.90 -3.47 -8.32
N LEU A 70 21.91 -2.67 -8.74
CA LEU A 70 21.90 -1.22 -8.57
C LEU A 70 21.30 -0.77 -7.22
N GLY A 71 20.92 -1.72 -6.36
CA GLY A 71 20.27 -1.45 -5.07
C GLY A 71 18.81 -1.01 -5.20
N LEU A 72 18.21 -1.15 -6.39
CA LEU A 72 16.81 -0.82 -6.63
C LEU A 72 15.91 -2.01 -6.27
N ARG A 73 14.69 -1.70 -5.84
CA ARG A 73 13.68 -2.73 -5.59
C ARG A 73 13.32 -3.47 -6.86
N LYS A 74 13.16 -4.78 -6.75
CA LYS A 74 12.56 -5.61 -7.81
C LYS A 74 11.15 -5.11 -8.09
N PHE A 75 10.83 -4.98 -9.37
CA PHE A 75 9.48 -4.69 -9.82
C PHE A 75 8.81 -6.00 -10.23
N THR A 76 7.71 -6.36 -9.59
CA THR A 76 6.93 -7.58 -9.88
C THR A 76 5.55 -7.25 -10.43
N GLU A 77 4.90 -6.24 -9.86
CA GLU A 77 3.58 -5.75 -10.24
C GLU A 77 3.44 -4.26 -9.88
N THR A 78 2.40 -3.62 -10.41
CA THR A 78 2.05 -2.26 -10.00
C THR A 78 1.73 -2.24 -8.50
N ASN A 79 2.37 -1.35 -7.76
CA ASN A 79 2.21 -1.27 -6.30
C ASN A 79 2.18 0.17 -5.83
N ILE A 80 1.57 0.40 -4.67
CA ILE A 80 1.57 1.70 -4.00
C ILE A 80 2.63 1.65 -2.91
N ARG A 81 3.55 2.61 -2.91
CA ARG A 81 4.58 2.75 -1.86
C ARG A 81 4.37 4.03 -1.10
N SER A 82 4.46 3.99 0.22
CA SER A 82 4.37 5.19 1.06
C SER A 82 5.26 5.05 2.29
N GLY A 83 5.98 6.12 2.61
CA GLY A 83 6.64 6.27 3.90
C GLY A 83 5.70 6.98 4.88
N CYS A 84 5.10 6.24 5.81
CA CYS A 84 4.24 6.81 6.85
C CYS A 84 4.67 6.34 8.24
N THR A 85 4.67 7.25 9.22
CA THR A 85 4.99 6.93 10.63
C THR A 85 6.36 6.27 10.88
N GLY A 86 7.34 6.48 9.99
CA GLY A 86 8.66 5.86 10.08
C GLY A 86 8.75 4.44 9.52
N TYR A 87 7.66 3.93 8.94
CA TYR A 87 7.58 2.65 8.26
C TYR A 87 7.37 2.85 6.76
N GLU A 88 7.92 1.94 5.97
CA GLU A 88 7.65 1.89 4.55
C GLU A 88 6.57 0.84 4.27
N VAL A 89 5.46 1.31 3.72
CA VAL A 89 4.29 0.50 3.40
C VAL A 89 4.28 0.26 1.89
N THR A 90 4.08 -1.00 1.49
CA THR A 90 3.85 -1.39 0.10
C THR A 90 2.53 -2.13 0.01
N ILE A 91 1.62 -1.66 -0.85
CA ILE A 91 0.34 -2.32 -1.14
C ILE A 91 0.42 -2.89 -2.56
N THR A 92 0.29 -4.21 -2.66
CA THR A 92 0.15 -4.97 -3.91
C THR A 92 -1.31 -5.29 -4.17
N GLN A 93 -1.63 -5.73 -5.39
CA GLN A 93 -3.01 -6.07 -5.73
C GLN A 93 -3.38 -7.50 -5.28
N ASN A 94 -2.37 -8.35 -5.03
CA ASN A 94 -2.51 -9.75 -4.62
C ASN A 94 -2.39 -9.95 -3.11
#